data_AF-A0A7U6QM46-F1
#
_entry.id   AF-A0A7U6QM46-F1
#
_cell.length_a   1.000
_cell.length_b   1.000
_cell.length_c   1.000
_cell.angle_alpha   90.00
_cell.angle_beta   90.00
_cell.angle_gamma   90.00
#
_symmetry.space_group_name_H-M   'P 1'
#
loop_
_entity.id
_entity.type
_entity.pdbx_description
1 polymer ?
#
loop_
_entity_poly.entity_id
_entity_poly.type
_entity_poly.pdbx_seq_one_letter_code
_entity_poly.pdbx_strand_id
1 'polypeptide(L)'
;MSTTQDSNIKETVVTDNQSAPAYDSLTNNIVVAALYKFTRFTDFEQYREPILNTMLDNDVKGTLLLASEGINGTISGTRQGIDTILDYLRNIEAIGTFTFKESYTDAQPFYRTKVKLKKKSSPWA
;
A
#
# COMPACT_ATOMS: atom_id res chain seq x y z
N MET A 1 15.92 -16.50 -55.63
CA MET A 1 15.86 -17.82 -54.98
C MET A 1 15.84 -17.59 -53.48
N SER A 2 14.85 -18.16 -52.79
CA SER A 2 14.64 -18.22 -51.33
C SER A 2 14.39 -16.92 -50.56
N THR A 3 13.43 -16.81 -49.65
CA THR A 3 12.35 -17.70 -49.17
C THR A 3 11.32 -16.83 -48.40
N THR A 4 10.05 -17.03 -48.73
CA THR A 4 8.81 -17.12 -47.93
C THR A 4 8.54 -16.24 -46.70
N GLN A 5 7.29 -15.76 -46.72
CA GLN A 5 6.50 -14.98 -45.78
C GLN A 5 5.98 -15.77 -44.56
N ASP A 6 5.48 -14.98 -43.60
CA ASP A 6 4.42 -15.27 -42.61
C ASP A 6 4.73 -16.04 -41.32
N SER A 7 4.45 -15.39 -40.18
CA SER A 7 3.48 -15.90 -39.19
C SER A 7 3.13 -14.81 -38.17
N ASN A 8 1.93 -14.26 -38.24
CA ASN A 8 0.72 -14.67 -37.50
C ASN A 8 0.72 -14.24 -36.02
N ILE A 9 0.33 -12.99 -35.77
CA ILE A 9 -0.12 -12.55 -34.44
C ILE A 9 -1.53 -13.12 -34.27
N LYS A 10 -1.67 -14.18 -33.48
CA LYS A 10 -2.96 -14.69 -33.05
C LYS A 10 -3.42 -13.89 -31.83
N GLU A 11 -4.43 -13.08 -32.06
CA GLU A 11 -5.38 -12.62 -31.06
C GLU A 11 -6.25 -13.81 -30.58
N THR A 12 -7.07 -13.60 -29.55
CA THR A 12 -7.94 -14.55 -28.78
C THR A 12 -7.22 -15.16 -27.56
N VAL A 13 -7.67 -15.02 -26.30
CA VAL A 13 -9.03 -15.17 -25.76
C VAL A 13 -9.19 -14.34 -24.48
N VAL A 14 -10.32 -13.63 -24.34
CA VAL A 14 -10.82 -13.04 -23.09
C VAL A 14 -11.30 -14.16 -22.18
N THR A 15 -10.75 -14.27 -20.97
CA THR A 15 -11.40 -14.96 -19.86
C THR A 15 -11.64 -13.98 -18.73
N ASP A 16 -12.91 -13.68 -18.50
CA ASP A 16 -13.41 -12.91 -17.37
C ASP A 16 -13.02 -13.62 -16.06
N ASN A 17 -12.29 -12.93 -15.16
CA ASN A 17 -12.14 -13.26 -13.74
C ASN A 17 -11.37 -12.14 -13.04
N GLN A 18 -12.11 -11.25 -12.36
CA GLN A 18 -11.68 -10.23 -11.38
C GLN A 18 -10.19 -9.87 -11.43
N SER A 19 -9.87 -8.83 -12.19
CA SER A 19 -8.54 -8.31 -12.44
C SER A 19 -7.68 -8.32 -11.18
N ALA A 20 -6.67 -9.20 -11.17
CA ALA A 20 -5.55 -9.06 -10.24
C ALA A 20 -5.02 -7.63 -10.36
N PRO A 21 -4.66 -6.97 -9.24
CA PRO A 21 -4.22 -5.60 -9.31
C PRO A 21 -3.03 -5.49 -10.24
N ALA A 22 -3.01 -4.46 -11.07
CA ALA A 22 -1.93 -4.21 -12.01
C ALA A 22 -0.61 -4.16 -11.23
N TYR A 23 0.13 -5.26 -11.20
CA TYR A 23 1.48 -5.32 -10.64
C TYR A 23 2.35 -4.30 -11.36
N ASP A 24 3.48 -3.90 -10.77
CA ASP A 24 4.43 -3.07 -11.50
C ASP A 24 4.82 -3.78 -12.81
N SER A 25 4.30 -3.29 -13.93
CA SER A 25 4.45 -3.91 -15.26
C SER A 25 5.91 -4.06 -15.69
N LEU A 26 6.84 -3.38 -15.02
CA LEU A 26 8.28 -3.46 -15.28
C LEU A 26 8.98 -4.56 -14.49
N THR A 27 8.53 -4.86 -13.27
CA THR A 27 9.27 -5.75 -12.34
C THR A 27 8.45 -6.92 -11.83
N ASN A 28 7.14 -6.91 -12.05
CA ASN A 28 6.17 -7.85 -11.48
C ASN A 28 6.24 -7.93 -9.94
N ASN A 29 6.87 -6.95 -9.28
CA ASN A 29 7.10 -6.98 -7.84
C ASN A 29 6.05 -6.17 -7.09
N ILE A 30 5.57 -6.76 -5.99
CA ILE A 30 4.86 -6.05 -4.93
C ILE A 30 5.90 -5.47 -3.97
N VAL A 31 5.74 -4.18 -3.68
CA VAL A 31 6.50 -3.50 -2.64
C VAL A 31 5.79 -3.72 -1.31
N VAL A 32 6.54 -4.11 -0.28
CA VAL A 32 6.08 -4.20 1.10
C VAL A 32 6.83 -3.15 1.91
N ALA A 33 6.11 -2.17 2.46
CA ALA A 33 6.68 -1.12 3.29
C ALA A 33 6.28 -1.32 4.75
N ALA A 34 7.25 -1.46 5.63
CA ALA A 34 7.08 -1.45 7.08
C ALA A 34 7.54 -0.10 7.64
N LEU A 35 6.66 0.60 8.35
CA LEU A 35 6.90 1.96 8.83
C LEU A 35 6.50 2.13 10.29
N TYR A 36 7.22 2.99 10.98
CA TYR A 36 6.84 3.47 12.29
C TYR A 36 7.28 4.93 12.46
N LYS A 37 6.52 5.69 13.24
CA LYS A 37 6.88 7.05 13.65
C LYS A 37 6.31 7.30 15.03
N PHE A 38 7.19 7.58 15.99
CA PHE A 38 6.79 8.13 17.28
C PHE A 38 6.64 9.64 17.14
N THR A 39 5.46 10.14 17.47
CA THR A 39 5.12 11.56 17.41
C THR A 39 3.85 11.83 18.21
N ARG A 40 3.69 13.05 18.70
CA ARG A 40 2.44 13.44 19.35
C ARG A 40 1.37 13.63 18.28
N PHE A 41 0.46 12.67 18.19
CA PHE A 41 -0.59 12.65 17.17
C PHE A 41 -1.96 12.74 17.83
N THR A 42 -2.33 13.91 18.35
CA THR A 42 -3.48 14.06 19.28
C THR A 42 -4.85 13.93 18.64
N ASP A 43 -4.95 14.19 17.34
CA ASP A 43 -6.14 14.19 16.51
C ASP A 43 -6.16 12.99 15.54
N PHE A 44 -5.38 11.94 15.85
CA PHE A 44 -5.16 10.78 14.98
C PHE A 44 -6.44 10.08 14.55
N GLU A 45 -7.50 10.11 15.38
CA GLU A 45 -8.78 9.48 15.07
C GLU A 45 -9.42 10.04 13.79
N GLN A 46 -9.25 11.35 13.52
CA GLN A 46 -9.82 11.99 12.33
C GLN A 46 -9.13 11.54 11.03
N TYR A 47 -7.90 11.04 11.13
CA TYR A 47 -7.11 10.58 9.98
C TYR A 47 -7.41 9.13 9.60
N ARG A 48 -8.21 8.40 10.39
CA ARG A 48 -8.52 6.98 10.09
C ARG A 48 -9.16 6.81 8.71
N GLU A 49 -10.26 7.51 8.45
CA GLU A 49 -11.00 7.37 7.19
C GLU A 49 -10.22 7.95 6.00
N PRO A 50 -9.61 9.15 6.08
CA PRO A 50 -8.78 9.67 4.99
C PRO A 50 -7.62 8.76 4.59
N ILE A 51 -6.89 8.19 5.56
CA ILE A 51 -5.82 7.23 5.28
C ILE A 51 -6.38 5.95 4.67
N LEU A 52 -7.50 5.43 5.20
CA LEU A 52 -8.13 4.22 4.69
C LEU A 52 -8.56 4.39 3.23
N ASN A 53 -9.22 5.51 2.90
CA ASN A 53 -9.65 5.82 1.55
C ASN A 53 -8.46 5.96 0.60
N THR A 54 -7.42 6.69 1.02
CA THR A 54 -6.19 6.82 0.21
C THR A 54 -5.57 5.45 -0.09
N MET A 55 -5.53 4.54 0.89
CA MET A 55 -5.05 3.17 0.67
C MET A 55 -5.95 2.37 -0.29
N LEU A 56 -7.28 2.47 -0.15
CA LEU A 56 -8.25 1.78 -1.01
C LEU A 56 -8.17 2.27 -2.46
N ASP A 57 -8.10 3.59 -2.66
CA ASP A 57 -8.04 4.24 -3.98
C ASP A 57 -6.77 3.85 -4.76
N ASN A 58 -5.73 3.38 -4.07
CA ASN A 58 -4.45 2.96 -4.64
C ASN A 58 -4.22 1.43 -4.59
N ASP A 59 -5.27 0.63 -4.28
CA ASP A 59 -5.20 -0.82 -4.02
C ASP A 59 -4.06 -1.26 -3.07
N VAL A 60 -3.76 -0.44 -2.07
CA VAL A 60 -2.75 -0.76 -1.06
C VAL A 60 -3.40 -1.56 0.06
N LYS A 61 -2.83 -2.73 0.36
CA LYS A 61 -3.32 -3.66 1.39
C LYS A 61 -2.37 -3.68 2.58
N GLY A 62 -2.81 -4.25 3.69
CA GLY A 62 -2.05 -4.27 4.94
C GLY A 62 -2.76 -3.53 6.06
N THR A 63 -2.03 -3.20 7.12
CA THR A 63 -2.61 -2.57 8.30
C THR A 63 -1.76 -1.41 8.78
N LEU A 64 -2.39 -0.24 8.91
CA LEU A 64 -1.85 0.89 9.67
C LEU A 64 -2.57 1.00 11.03
N LEU A 65 -1.80 1.23 12.08
CA LEU A 65 -2.25 1.44 13.45
C LEU A 65 -1.93 2.89 13.84
N LEU A 66 -2.98 3.65 14.14
CA LEU A 66 -2.88 5.03 14.60
C LEU A 66 -3.08 5.06 16.10
N ALA A 67 -2.27 5.85 16.79
CA ALA A 67 -2.32 6.06 18.23
C ALA A 67 -1.92 7.50 18.56
N SER A 68 -2.24 7.96 19.76
CA SER A 68 -1.77 9.27 20.23
C SER A 68 -0.24 9.39 20.27
N GLU A 69 0.46 8.26 20.36
CA GLU A 69 1.93 8.14 20.35
C GLU A 69 2.55 8.07 18.94
N GLY A 70 1.71 8.01 17.89
CA GLY A 70 2.14 8.05 16.50
C GLY A 70 1.50 6.97 15.63
N ILE A 71 2.27 6.45 14.68
CA ILE A 71 1.81 5.49 13.66
C ILE A 71 2.76 4.31 13.54
N ASN A 72 2.22 3.12 13.30
CA ASN A 72 2.96 1.92 12.94
C ASN A 72 2.17 1.13 11.90
N GLY A 73 2.84 0.43 10.99
CA GLY A 73 2.18 -0.58 10.19
C GLY A 73 3.03 -1.16 9.08
N THR A 74 2.43 -2.13 8.39
CA THR A 74 2.98 -2.75 7.20
C THR A 74 1.93 -2.72 6.10
N ILE A 75 2.31 -2.22 4.94
CA ILE A 75 1.46 -2.08 3.77
C ILE A 75 2.14 -2.68 2.53
N SER A 76 1.35 -3.14 1.57
CA SER A 76 1.84 -3.71 0.32
C SER A 76 0.99 -3.31 -0.88
N GLY A 77 1.65 -3.07 -2.01
CA GLY A 77 1.01 -2.70 -3.26
C GLY A 77 2.04 -2.46 -4.35
N THR A 78 1.61 -1.79 -5.42
CA THR A 78 2.51 -1.32 -6.47
C THR A 78 3.47 -0.26 -5.94
N ARG A 79 4.61 -0.05 -6.61
CA ARG A 79 5.54 1.05 -6.29
C ARG A 79 4.80 2.39 -6.18
N GLN A 80 4.03 2.73 -7.21
CA GLN A 80 3.25 3.97 -7.25
C GLN A 80 2.23 4.07 -6.11
N GLY A 81 1.53 2.97 -5.79
CA GLY A 81 0.58 2.94 -4.69
C GLY A 81 1.27 3.19 -3.35
N ILE A 82 2.38 2.49 -3.08
CA ILE A 82 3.17 2.69 -1.86
C ILE A 82 3.72 4.12 -1.77
N ASP A 83 4.28 4.67 -2.85
CA ASP A 83 4.76 6.06 -2.87
C ASP A 83 3.64 7.05 -2.52
N THR A 84 2.47 6.88 -3.13
CA THR A 84 1.31 7.73 -2.88
C THR A 84 0.90 7.71 -1.41
N ILE A 85 0.88 6.54 -0.76
CA ILE A 85 0.57 6.45 0.67
C ILE A 85 1.66 7.08 1.52
N LEU A 86 2.94 6.83 1.21
CA LEU A 86 4.06 7.39 1.97
C LEU A 86 4.07 8.93 1.87
N ASP A 87 3.81 9.50 0.71
CA ASP A 87 3.73 10.94 0.51
C ASP A 87 2.49 11.53 1.18
N TYR A 88 1.34 10.86 1.11
CA TYR A 88 0.16 11.27 1.87
C TYR A 88 0.45 11.35 3.37
N LEU A 89 1.08 10.32 3.94
CA LEU A 89 1.45 10.28 5.35
C LEU A 89 2.45 11.38 5.71
N ARG A 90 3.41 11.71 4.83
CA ARG A 90 4.38 12.80 5.05
C ARG A 90 3.72 14.18 5.10
N ASN A 91 2.60 14.36 4.40
CA ASN A 91 1.86 15.62 4.39
C ASN A 91 0.98 15.82 5.63
N ILE A 92 0.80 14.80 6.48
CA ILE A 92 0.15 14.97 7.78
C ILE A 92 1.16 15.62 8.72
N GLU A 93 0.88 16.85 9.17
CA GLU A 93 1.79 17.66 10.00
C GLU A 93 2.36 16.90 11.20
N ALA A 94 1.50 16.17 11.93
CA ALA A 94 1.91 15.40 13.11
C ALA A 94 2.89 14.26 12.76
N ILE A 95 2.79 13.67 11.56
CA ILE A 95 3.66 12.57 11.11
C ILE A 95 4.96 13.12 10.53
N GLY A 96 4.84 14.06 9.58
CA GLY A 96 5.95 14.66 8.86
C GLY A 96 6.88 13.62 8.23
N THR A 97 8.18 13.88 8.26
CA THR A 97 9.17 12.91 7.76
C THR A 97 9.35 11.72 8.71
N PHE A 98 9.43 10.52 8.13
CA PHE A 98 9.66 9.27 8.85
C PHE A 98 10.49 8.29 8.02
N THR A 99 11.06 7.30 8.70
CA THR A 99 11.80 6.20 8.07
C THR A 99 10.91 4.98 7.92
N PHE A 100 11.06 4.26 6.83
CA PHE A 100 10.40 3.00 6.56
C PHE A 100 11.41 2.04 5.93
N LYS A 101 11.11 0.74 6.00
CA LYS A 101 11.89 -0.30 5.34
C LYS A 101 11.04 -0.92 4.25
N GLU A 102 11.65 -1.19 3.11
CA GLU A 102 11.01 -1.87 2.00
C GLU A 102 11.59 -3.26 1.77
N SER A 103 10.73 -4.17 1.33
CA SER A 103 11.08 -5.45 0.76
C SER A 103 10.20 -5.73 -0.45
N TYR A 104 10.57 -6.71 -1.26
CA TYR A 104 9.87 -7.04 -2.51
C TYR A 104 9.40 -8.50 -2.49
N THR A 105 8.27 -8.77 -3.14
CA THR A 105 7.72 -10.13 -3.28
C THR A 105 6.90 -10.25 -4.56
N ASP A 106 6.83 -11.45 -5.13
CA ASP A 106 6.13 -11.71 -6.39
C ASP A 106 4.60 -11.84 -6.21
N ALA A 107 4.11 -11.87 -4.96
CA ALA A 107 2.70 -12.08 -4.66
C ALA A 107 2.23 -11.19 -3.52
N GLN A 108 0.97 -10.75 -3.59
CA GLN A 108 0.40 -9.86 -2.58
C GLN A 108 0.29 -10.56 -1.21
N PRO A 109 1.04 -10.11 -0.17
CA PRO A 109 1.11 -10.82 1.12
C PRO A 109 -0.11 -10.56 2.02
N PHE A 110 -0.86 -9.48 1.78
CA PHE A 110 -2.02 -9.07 2.57
C PHE A 110 -3.29 -9.00 1.73
N TYR A 111 -4.38 -9.55 2.25
CA TYR A 111 -5.66 -9.62 1.53
C TYR A 111 -6.64 -8.48 1.82
N ARG A 112 -6.36 -7.65 2.83
CA ARG A 112 -7.28 -6.60 3.30
C ARG A 112 -6.54 -5.32 3.62
N THR A 113 -7.19 -4.20 3.35
CA THR A 113 -6.78 -2.85 3.77
C THR A 113 -7.43 -2.54 5.10
N LYS A 114 -6.64 -2.14 6.10
CA LYS A 114 -7.14 -1.80 7.44
C LYS A 114 -6.42 -0.57 7.98
N VAL A 115 -7.19 0.34 8.56
CA VAL A 115 -6.68 1.39 9.45
C VAL A 115 -7.37 1.24 10.80
N LYS A 116 -6.58 0.99 11.85
CA LYS A 116 -7.05 0.72 13.20
C LYS A 116 -6.63 1.84 14.15
N LEU A 117 -7.49 2.15 15.12
CA LEU A 117 -7.17 3.04 16.23
C LEU A 117 -6.70 2.18 17.42
N LYS A 118 -5.54 2.49 17.97
CA LYS A 118 -5.10 1.97 19.27
C LYS A 118 -5.62 2.91 20.35
N LYS A 119 -6.52 2.43 21.20
CA LYS A 119 -6.92 3.19 22.39
C LYS A 119 -5.70 3.37 23.30
N LYS A 120 -5.58 4.56 23.88
CA LYS A 120 -4.56 4.91 24.88
C LYS A 120 -4.42 3.78 25.90
N SER A 121 -3.21 3.22 26.05
CA SER A 121 -2.91 2.36 27.20
C SER A 121 -2.84 3.25 28.43
N SER A 122 -3.96 3.41 29.13
CA SER A 122 -3.93 3.98 30.47
C SER A 122 -3.52 2.87 31.46
N PRO A 123 -2.50 3.06 32.31
CA PRO A 123 -2.14 2.16 33.41
C PRO A 123 -3.17 2.11 34.57
N TRP A 124 -4.25 2.87 34.50
CA TRP A 124 -5.19 3.07 35.62
C TRP A 124 -6.65 2.98 35.15
N ALA A 125 -7.09 1.78 34.80
CA ALA A 125 -8.51 1.43 34.79
C ALA A 125 -8.89 0.86 36.16
#